data_AF-A0AAP8N773-F1
#
_entry.id   AF-A0AAP8N773-F1
#
_cell.length_a   1.000
_cell.length_b   1.000
_cell.length_c   1.000
_cell.angle_alpha   90.00
_cell.angle_beta   90.00
_cell.angle_gamma   90.00
#
_symmetry.space_group_name_H-M   'P 1'
#
loop_
_entity.id
_entity.type
_entity.pdbx_description
1 polymer ?
#
loop_
_entity_poly.entity_id
_entity_poly.type
_entity_poly.pdbx_seq_one_letter_code
_entity_poly.pdbx_strand_id
1 'polypeptide(L)'
;LLEENFTITTLKTLVNQTSSDGTLIFLFELHVGYSIETVLMRHNYGNSVCVTTQVGCRIGCTFCASTLGGLKRNLEAGEIVAQVL
;
A
#
# COMPACT_ATOMS: atom_id res chain seq x y z
N LEU A 1 -8.76 -12.78 26.77
CA LEU A 1 -9.11 -11.35 26.60
C LEU A 1 -8.59 -10.74 25.31
N LEU A 2 -7.27 -10.55 25.09
CA LEU A 2 -6.78 -9.89 23.87
C LEU A 2 -7.03 -10.71 22.59
N GLU A 3 -6.61 -11.98 22.58
CA GLU A 3 -6.79 -12.89 21.42
C GLU A 3 -8.26 -13.14 21.05
N GLU A 4 -9.19 -12.92 21.99
CA GLU A 4 -10.63 -13.10 21.77
C GLU A 4 -11.29 -11.85 21.16
N ASN A 5 -10.67 -10.68 21.26
CA ASN A 5 -11.30 -9.40 20.91
C ASN A 5 -10.53 -8.60 19.85
N PHE A 6 -9.26 -8.93 19.60
CA PHE A 6 -8.41 -8.19 18.67
C PHE A 6 -7.62 -9.13 17.78
N THR A 7 -7.49 -8.74 16.52
CA THR A 7 -6.64 -9.41 15.54
C THR A 7 -5.64 -8.42 14.99
N ILE A 8 -4.38 -8.83 14.90
CA ILE A 8 -3.37 -8.12 14.11
C ILE A 8 -3.37 -8.76 12.72
N THR A 9 -3.69 -7.97 11.71
CA THR A 9 -3.74 -8.43 10.32
C THR A 9 -2.66 -7.70 9.53
N THR A 10 -1.88 -8.45 8.76
CA THR A 10 -0.92 -7.92 7.79
C THR A 10 -1.52 -8.00 6.39
N LEU A 11 -0.95 -7.22 5.47
CA LEU A 11 -1.36 -7.27 4.07
C LEU A 11 -0.77 -8.49 3.38
N LYS A 12 -1.59 -9.15 2.58
CA LYS A 12 -1.14 -10.25 1.74
C LYS A 12 -0.49 -9.71 0.47
N THR A 13 0.77 -10.06 0.23
CA THR A 13 1.47 -9.70 -0.99
C THR A 13 0.96 -10.54 -2.17
N LEU A 14 0.39 -9.87 -3.17
CA LEU A 14 0.02 -10.49 -4.45
C LEU A 14 1.22 -10.56 -5.40
N VAL A 15 1.99 -9.47 -5.47
CA VAL A 15 3.16 -9.35 -6.34
C VAL A 15 4.26 -8.64 -5.58
N ASN A 16 5.50 -9.10 -5.79
CA ASN A 16 6.71 -8.43 -5.33
C ASN A 16 7.65 -8.29 -6.53
N GLN A 17 8.11 -7.06 -6.79
CA GLN A 17 9.05 -6.75 -7.85
C GLN A 17 10.26 -6.03 -7.26
N THR A 18 11.44 -6.40 -7.76
CA THR A 18 12.70 -5.74 -7.41
C THR A 18 13.23 -5.05 -8.65
N SER A 19 13.38 -3.74 -8.58
CA SER A 19 14.06 -2.93 -9.59
C SER A 19 15.57 -3.17 -9.57
N SER A 20 16.27 -2.83 -10.65
CA SER A 20 17.72 -2.99 -10.78
C SER A 20 18.52 -2.18 -9.76
N ASP A 21 17.96 -1.09 -9.26
CA ASP A 21 18.51 -0.24 -8.19
C ASP A 21 18.22 -0.77 -6.77
N GLY A 22 17.54 -1.91 -6.65
CA GLY A 22 17.17 -2.53 -5.38
C GLY A 22 15.87 -1.99 -4.78
N THR A 23 15.16 -1.08 -5.45
CA THR A 23 13.82 -0.63 -5.03
C THR A 23 12.84 -1.80 -5.08
N LEU A 24 12.11 -2.03 -3.98
CA LEU A 24 11.11 -3.07 -3.86
C LEU A 24 9.71 -2.48 -4.04
N ILE A 25 8.90 -3.09 -4.90
CA ILE A 25 7.53 -2.68 -5.19
C ILE A 25 6.62 -3.84 -4.84
N PHE A 26 5.72 -3.60 -3.88
CA PHE A 26 4.74 -4.57 -3.42
C PHE A 26 3.36 -4.19 -3.93
N LEU A 27 2.65 -5.17 -4.48
CA LEU A 27 1.21 -5.09 -4.70
C LEU A 27 0.53 -5.89 -3.59
N PHE A 28 -0.23 -5.21 -2.74
CA PHE A 28 -0.93 -5.82 -1.62
C PHE A 28 -2.41 -6.02 -1.93
N GLU A 29 -2.97 -7.14 -1.45
CA GLU A 29 -4.41 -7.39 -1.43
C GLU A 29 -5.04 -6.70 -0.22
N LEU A 30 -6.09 -5.92 -0.45
CA LEU A 30 -6.96 -5.38 0.59
C LEU A 30 -8.21 -6.23 0.73
N HIS A 31 -8.94 -6.00 1.82
CA HIS A 31 -10.29 -6.52 1.93
C HIS A 31 -11.17 -6.00 0.78
N VAL A 32 -12.01 -6.90 0.24
CA VAL A 32 -12.98 -6.63 -0.84
C VAL A 32 -12.37 -6.48 -2.24
N GLY A 33 -11.31 -7.24 -2.54
CA GLY A 33 -10.81 -7.44 -3.92
C GLY A 33 -10.11 -6.24 -4.55
N TYR A 34 -9.81 -5.22 -3.74
CA TYR A 34 -8.95 -4.11 -4.15
C TYR A 34 -7.49 -4.44 -3.86
N SER A 35 -6.60 -3.75 -4.57
CA SER A 35 -5.17 -3.79 -4.30
C SER A 35 -4.58 -2.39 -4.23
N ILE A 36 -3.48 -2.27 -3.50
CA ILE A 36 -2.69 -1.04 -3.37
C ILE A 36 -1.21 -1.34 -3.51
N GLU A 37 -0.44 -0.31 -3.83
CA GLU A 37 1.01 -0.40 -3.97
C GLU A 37 1.73 0.23 -2.78
N THR A 38 2.85 -0.38 -2.41
CA THR A 38 3.80 0.14 -1.43
C THR A 38 5.20 -0.01 -2.01
N VAL A 39 6.02 1.04 -1.89
CA VAL A 39 7.37 1.05 -2.45
C VAL A 39 8.39 1.26 -1.35
N LEU A 40 9.36 0.36 -1.24
CA LEU A 40 10.48 0.47 -0.32
C LEU A 40 11.76 0.81 -1.10
N MET A 41 12.29 1.99 -0.83
CA MET A 41 13.59 2.46 -1.32
C MET A 41 14.61 2.38 -0.20
N ARG A 42 15.79 1.81 -0.50
CA ARG A 42 16.88 1.66 0.45
C ARG A 42 17.97 2.69 0.16
N HIS A 43 18.30 3.51 1.15
CA HIS A 43 19.38 4.48 1.07
C HIS A 43 20.44 4.17 2.13
N ASN A 44 21.62 4.75 1.98
CA ASN A 44 22.71 4.62 2.96
C ASN A 44 22.36 5.25 4.33
N TYR A 45 21.44 6.21 4.37
CA TYR A 45 20.97 6.87 5.58
C TYR A 45 19.67 6.29 6.16
N GLY A 46 19.13 5.23 5.54
CA GLY A 46 17.90 4.59 5.98
C GLY A 46 16.93 4.27 4.84
N ASN A 47 15.74 3.82 5.21
CA ASN A 47 14.72 3.40 4.26
C ASN A 47 13.67 4.51 4.08
N SER A 48 13.22 4.69 2.84
CA SER A 48 12.04 5.49 2.53
C SER A 48 10.94 4.56 2.06
N VAL A 49 9.75 4.67 2.66
CA VAL A 49 8.58 3.88 2.28
C VAL A 49 7.51 4.81 1.72
N CYS A 50 7.07 4.52 0.49
CA CYS A 50 5.88 5.12 -0.08
C CYS A 50 4.66 4.34 0.39
N VAL A 51 3.73 5.03 1.06
CA VAL A 51 2.48 4.46 1.57
C VAL A 51 1.30 5.01 0.78
N THR A 52 0.35 4.14 0.46
CA THR A 52 -0.93 4.49 -0.15
C THR A 52 -1.94 4.85 0.93
N THR A 53 -2.81 5.83 0.66
CA THR A 53 -3.85 6.29 1.61
C THR A 53 -5.27 6.13 1.07
N GLN A 54 -5.43 5.86 -0.22
CA GLN A 54 -6.72 5.69 -0.89
C GLN A 54 -6.64 4.60 -1.97
N VAL A 55 -7.75 3.92 -2.22
CA VAL A 55 -7.91 3.07 -3.41
C VAL A 55 -8.34 3.96 -4.58
N GLY A 56 -7.39 4.32 -5.44
CA GLY A 56 -7.57 5.32 -6.49
C GLY A 56 -7.64 6.74 -5.95
N CYS A 57 -7.76 7.74 -6.85
CA CYS A 57 -7.75 9.16 -6.48
C CYS A 57 -8.77 9.99 -7.27
N ARG A 58 -9.40 10.98 -6.63
CA ARG A 58 -10.42 11.86 -7.24
C ARG A 58 -9.87 13.22 -7.70
N ILE A 59 -8.60 13.52 -7.48
CA ILE A 59 -8.03 14.85 -7.79
C ILE A 59 -8.06 15.14 -9.29
N GLY A 60 -7.87 14.12 -10.15
CA GLY A 60 -7.98 14.28 -11.61
C GLY A 60 -6.71 14.82 -12.29
N CYS A 61 -5.54 14.65 -11.67
CA CYS A 61 -4.25 14.94 -12.32
C CYS A 61 -4.07 14.07 -13.57
N THR A 62 -3.94 14.69 -14.75
CA THR A 62 -3.89 13.99 -16.05
C THR A 62 -2.67 13.09 -16.25
N PHE A 63 -1.61 13.28 -15.47
CA PHE A 63 -0.38 12.50 -15.53
C PHE A 63 -0.33 11.34 -14.51
N CYS A 64 -1.34 11.19 -13.65
CA CYS A 64 -1.32 10.23 -12.55
C CYS A 64 -2.16 8.99 -12.87
N ALA A 65 -1.53 7.81 -12.94
CA ALA A 65 -2.23 6.56 -13.21
C ALA A 65 -3.33 6.24 -12.17
N SER A 66 -3.13 6.64 -10.91
CA SER A 66 -4.10 6.41 -9.83
C SER A 66 -5.45 7.13 -10.03
N THR A 67 -5.54 8.10 -10.94
CA THR A 67 -6.81 8.77 -11.25
C THR A 67 -7.63 8.06 -12.33
N LEU A 68 -7.04 7.12 -13.10
CA LEU A 68 -7.70 6.48 -14.24
C LEU A 68 -8.97 5.70 -13.85
N GLY A 69 -9.01 5.15 -12.62
CA GLY A 69 -10.18 4.44 -12.08
C GLY A 69 -11.09 5.29 -11.18
N GLY A 70 -10.74 6.56 -10.95
CA GLY A 70 -11.32 7.42 -9.92
C GLY A 70 -11.09 6.89 -8.49
N LEU A 71 -11.59 7.63 -7.50
CA LEU A 71 -11.56 7.20 -6.09
C LEU A 71 -12.63 6.14 -5.81
N LYS A 72 -12.23 5.04 -5.18
CA LYS A 72 -13.16 4.02 -4.66
C LYS A 72 -13.47 4.25 -3.19
N ARG A 73 -12.43 4.36 -2.34
CA ARG A 73 -12.55 4.64 -0.91
C ARG A 73 -11.22 5.09 -0.30
N ASN A 74 -11.29 5.64 0.90
CA ASN A 74 -10.11 5.82 1.76
C ASN A 74 -9.69 4.48 2.37
N LEU A 75 -8.42 4.38 2.73
CA LEU A 75 -7.94 3.29 3.57
C LEU A 75 -8.28 3.53 5.04
N GLU A 76 -8.50 2.45 5.77
CA GLU A 76 -8.57 2.47 7.23
C GLU A 76 -7.18 2.66 7.83
N ALA A 77 -7.10 3.17 9.06
CA ALA A 77 -5.81 3.39 9.74
C ALA A 77 -4.98 2.10 9.82
N GLY A 78 -5.62 0.95 10.05
CA GLY A 78 -4.97 -0.36 10.05
C GLY A 78 -4.38 -0.73 8.69
N GLU A 79 -5.06 -0.42 7.59
CA GLU A 79 -4.57 -0.68 6.22
C GLU A 79 -3.39 0.22 5.84
N ILE A 80 -3.31 1.44 6.39
CA ILE A 80 -2.17 2.33 6.20
C ILE A 80 -0.96 1.81 6.98
N VAL A 81 -1.15 1.46 8.26
CA VAL A 81 -0.07 0.95 9.12
C VAL A 81 0.43 -0.41 8.64
N ALA A 82 -0.44 -1.28 8.14
CA ALA A 82 -0.06 -2.61 7.67
C ALA A 82 0.85 -2.61 6.43
N GLN A 83 1.06 -1.46 5.76
CA GLN A 83 2.05 -1.31 4.69
C GLN A 83 3.49 -1.20 5.21
N VAL A 84 3.67 -0.95 6.51
CA VAL A 84 5.00 -0.79 7.15
C VAL A 84 5.26 -1.82 8.26
N LEU A 85 4.32 -2.74 8.50
CA LEU A 85 4.47 -3.89 9.41
C LEU A 85 5.02 -5.10 8.67
#